data_AF-A0A4Q3L6C2-F1
#
_entry.id   AF-A0A4Q3L6C2-F1
#
_cell.length_a   1.000
_cell.length_b   1.000
_cell.length_c   1.000
_cell.angle_alpha   90.00
_cell.angle_beta   90.00
_cell.angle_gamma   90.00
#
_symmetry.space_group_name_H-M   'P 1'
#
loop_
_entity.id
_entity.type
_entity.pdbx_description
1 polymer ?
#
loop_
_entity_poly.entity_id
_entity_poly.type
_entity_poly.pdbx_seq_one_letter_code
_entity_poly.pdbx_strand_id
1 'polypeptide(L)' 'MWTPAERVLVGDYGSGQALSDDQYRLLEPLIPPAKSGGRPRATDMRRLLDSVFYLLRTGCQWRHLPPPPTF' A
#
# COMPACT_ATOMS: atom_id res chain seq x y z
N MET A 1 -6.23 -14.68 10.56
CA MET A 1 -5.17 -13.90 9.88
C MET A 1 -5.64 -13.68 8.46
N TRP A 2 -5.68 -12.43 7.97
CA TRP A 2 -6.35 -12.13 6.70
C TRP A 2 -5.80 -12.93 5.51
N THR A 3 -6.67 -13.75 4.91
CA THR A 3 -6.35 -14.56 3.74
C THR A 3 -6.25 -13.69 2.47
N PRO A 4 -5.57 -14.16 1.40
CA PRO A 4 -5.54 -13.44 0.13
C PRO A 4 -6.93 -13.22 -0.47
N ALA A 5 -7.87 -14.16 -0.29
CA ALA A 5 -9.25 -14.03 -0.74
C ALA A 5 -10.02 -12.96 0.05
N GLU A 6 -9.87 -12.94 1.38
CA GLU A 6 -10.42 -11.86 2.21
C GLU A 6 -9.93 -10.49 1.74
N ARG A 7 -8.65 -10.35 1.34
CA ARG A 7 -8.09 -9.08 0.84
C ARG A 7 -8.69 -8.60 -0.49
N VAL A 8 -9.47 -9.41 -1.22
CA VAL A 8 -10.17 -8.99 -2.45
C VAL A 8 -11.59 -8.50 -2.16
N LEU A 9 -12.27 -9.08 -1.17
CA LEU A 9 -13.68 -8.82 -0.79
C LEU A 9 -14.08 -7.43 -0.19
N VAL A 10 -13.25 -6.48 0.26
CA VAL A 10 -11.78 -6.40 0.37
C VAL A 10 -11.32 -5.22 -0.53
N GLY A 11 -10.12 -5.25 -1.13
CA GLY A 11 -9.67 -4.29 -2.16
C GLY A 11 -8.31 -3.63 -1.85
N ASP A 12 -7.86 -2.72 -2.73
CA ASP A 12 -6.66 -1.90 -2.47
C ASP A 12 -7.01 -0.65 -1.65
N TYR A 13 -6.87 -0.76 -0.33
CA TYR A 13 -7.10 0.35 0.62
C TYR A 13 -5.94 1.35 0.64
N GLY A 14 -5.65 1.93 -0.53
CA GLY A 14 -4.99 3.23 -0.61
C GLY A 14 -6.00 4.32 -0.22
N SER A 15 -5.68 5.11 0.80
CA SER A 15 -6.59 6.07 1.46
C SER A 15 -6.93 7.32 0.63
N GLY A 16 -7.62 7.15 -0.50
CA GLY A 16 -8.06 8.24 -1.39
C GLY A 16 -6.94 9.12 -2.00
N GLN A 17 -5.67 8.81 -1.71
CA GLN A 17 -4.47 9.58 -2.07
C GLN A 17 -3.25 8.67 -2.23
N ALA A 18 -3.44 7.52 -2.88
CA ALA A 18 -2.33 6.71 -3.37
C ALA A 18 -1.43 7.55 -4.29
N LEU A 19 -0.15 7.17 -4.38
CA LEU A 19 0.79 7.78 -5.32
C LEU A 19 0.26 7.63 -6.75
N SER A 20 0.26 8.73 -7.50
CA SER A 20 0.12 8.64 -8.97
C SER A 20 1.30 7.90 -9.57
N ASP A 21 1.13 7.34 -10.77
CA ASP A 21 2.20 6.61 -11.46
C ASP A 21 3.46 7.47 -11.63
N ASP A 22 3.30 8.77 -11.93
CA ASP A 22 4.41 9.71 -12.07
C ASP A 22 5.12 9.99 -10.75
N GLN A 23 4.39 10.13 -9.65
CA GLN A 23 4.99 10.27 -8.32
C GLN A 23 5.73 8.98 -7.90
N TYR A 24 5.16 7.81 -8.22
CA TYR A 24 5.81 6.53 -7.94
C TYR A 24 7.09 6.35 -8.77
N ARG A 25 7.10 6.70 -10.07
CA ARG A 25 8.29 6.68 -10.94
C ARG A 25 9.47 7.49 -10.41
N LEU A 26 9.20 8.61 -9.71
CA LEU A 26 10.23 9.43 -9.08
C LEU A 26 10.82 8.77 -7.81
N LEU A 27 10.03 7.97 -7.10
CA LEU A 27 10.42 7.31 -5.85
C LEU A 27 11.06 5.94 -6.10
N GLU A 28 10.56 5.17 -7.07
CA GLU A 28 11.01 3.82 -7.42
C GLU A 28 12.55 3.65 -7.50
N PRO A 29 13.32 4.48 -8.23
CA PRO A 29 14.78 4.33 -8.30
C PRO A 29 15.51 4.61 -6.98
N LEU A 30 14.84 5.23 -6.00
CA LEU A 30 15.39 5.48 -4.66
C LEU A 30 15.12 4.30 -3.70
N ILE A 31 14.25 3.37 -4.07
CA ILE A 31 13.90 2.21 -3.25
C ILE A 31 15.03 1.17 -3.34
N PRO A 32 15.71 0.80 -2.24
CA PRO A 32 16.77 -0.19 -2.30
C PRO A 32 16.24 -1.54 -2.82
N PRO A 33 16.98 -2.25 -3.70
CA PRO A 33 16.57 -3.56 -4.20
C PRO A 33 16.36 -4.56 -3.05
N ALA A 34 15.65 -5.65 -3.34
CA ALA A 34 15.54 -6.74 -2.38
C ALA A 34 16.94 -7.27 -2.04
N LYS A 35 17.28 -7.35 -0.74
CA LYS A 35 18.57 -7.88 -0.30
C LYS A 35 18.69 -9.35 -0.70
N SER A 36 19.87 -9.74 -1.16
CA SER A 36 20.22 -11.15 -1.40
C SER A 36 20.47 -11.87 -0.07
N GLY A 37 19.95 -13.10 0.05
CA GLY A 37 20.00 -13.87 1.28
C GLY A 37 18.95 -13.47 2.32
N GLY A 38 18.59 -14.41 3.20
CA GLY A 38 17.51 -14.24 4.17
C GLY A 38 16.12 -14.39 3.55
N ARG A 39 15.09 -13.82 4.21
CA ARG A 39 13.69 -13.91 3.74
C ARG A 39 13.48 -13.04 2.50
N PRO A 40 13.01 -13.60 1.36
CA PRO A 40 12.69 -12.81 0.18
C PRO A 40 11.66 -11.71 0.48
N ARG A 41 11.83 -10.53 -0.14
CA ARG A 41 10.85 -9.45 -0.08
C ARG A 41 9.61 -9.85 -0.88
N ALA A 42 8.56 -10.25 -0.18
CA ALA A 42 7.24 -10.55 -0.76
C ALA A 42 6.28 -9.34 -0.77
N THR A 43 6.72 -8.20 -0.21
CA THR A 43 5.91 -6.97 -0.11
C THR A 43 6.04 -6.12 -1.37
N ASP A 44 4.91 -5.73 -1.95
CA ASP A 44 4.80 -4.69 -2.96
C ASP A 44 5.22 -3.33 -2.37
N MET A 45 6.24 -2.71 -2.97
CA MET A 45 6.81 -1.46 -2.46
C MET A 45 5.93 -0.24 -2.73
N ARG A 46 5.08 -0.26 -3.77
CA ARG A 46 4.11 0.81 -4.02
C ARG A 46 3.04 0.82 -2.94
N ARG A 47 2.43 -0.34 -2.67
CA ARG A 47 1.45 -0.51 -1.58
C ARG A 47 2.03 -0.12 -0.21
N LEU A 48 3.31 -0.42 0.03
CA LEU A 48 4.00 0.00 1.24
C LEU A 48 4.10 1.53 1.34
N LEU A 49 4.49 2.21 0.26
CA LEU A 49 4.55 3.68 0.22
C LEU A 49 3.17 4.31 0.40
N ASP A 50 2.14 3.80 -0.29
CA ASP A 50 0.76 4.26 -0.13
C ASP A 50 0.27 4.12 1.32
N SER A 51 0.65 3.03 2.00
CA SER A 51 0.37 2.81 3.44
C SER A 51 1.12 3.81 4.34
N VAL A 52 2.35 4.18 4.01
CA VAL A 52 3.12 5.20 4.74
C VAL A 52 2.51 6.59 4.53
N PHE A 53 2.13 6.95 3.31
CA PHE A 53 1.47 8.23 3.04
C PHE A 53 0.07 8.33 3.65
N TYR A 54 -0.68 7.23 3.71
CA TYR A 54 -1.91 7.13 4.50
C TYR A 54 -1.67 7.49 5.97
N LEU A 55 -0.70 6.83 6.61
CA LEU A 55 -0.34 7.08 8.01
C LEU A 55 0.09 8.54 8.22
N LEU A 56 0.98 9.08 7.39
CA LEU A 56 1.52 10.43 7.53
C LEU A 56 0.47 11.53 7.30
N ARG A 57 -0.50 11.33 6.40
CA ARG A 57 -1.54 12.35 6.12
C ARG A 57 -2.75 12.27 7.05
N THR A 58 -3.11 11.08 7.53
CA THR A 58 -4.36 10.86 8.28
C THR A 58 -4.17 10.46 9.74
N GLY A 59 -2.98 10.00 10.13
CA GLY A 59 -2.76 9.36 11.43
C GLY A 59 -3.35 7.95 11.53
N CYS A 60 -3.54 7.25 10.40
CA CYS A 60 -4.20 5.93 10.33
C CYS A 60 -5.67 5.95 10.80
N GLN A 61 -6.39 7.03 10.50
CA GLN A 61 -7.78 7.19 10.89
C GLN A 61 -8.72 6.36 10.02
N TRP A 62 -9.44 5.39 10.64
CA TRP A 62 -10.43 4.52 10.01
C TRP A 62 -11.43 5.21 9.07
N ARG A 63 -11.81 6.47 9.34
CA ARG A 63 -12.72 7.27 8.48
C ARG A 63 -12.18 7.59 7.08
N HIS A 64 -10.86 7.43 6.87
CA HIS A 64 -10.17 7.66 5.60
C HIS A 64 -9.89 6.38 4.81
N LEU A 65 -10.30 5.22 5.33
CA LEU A 65 -10.37 4.00 4.52
C LEU A 65 -11.48 4.18 3.46
N PRO A 66 -11.30 3.65 2.23
CA PRO A 66 -12.40 3.52 1.28
C PRO A 66 -13.66 2.92 1.93
N PRO A 67 -14.86 3.37 1.53
CA PRO A 67 -16.09 2.73 1.97
C PRO A 67 -16.09 1.24 1.59
N PRO A 68 -16.77 0.37 2.36
CA PRO A 68 -16.92 -1.02 1.96
C PRO A 68 -17.56 -1.10 0.57
N PRO A 69 -17.17 -2.08 -0.27
CA PRO A 69 -17.80 -2.23 -1.58
C PRO A 69 -19.31 -2.41 -1.42
N THR A 70 -20.07 -1.68 -2.22
CA THR A 70 -21.51 -1.89 -2.34
C THR A 70 -21.76 -3.25 -2.99
N PHE A 71 -22.40 -4.14 -2.24
CA PHE A 71 -22.88 -5.45 -2.69
C PHE A 71 -24.13 -5.32 -3.56
#